data_AF-F3KDV6-F1
#
_entry.id   AF-F3KDV6-F1
#
_cell.length_a   1.000
_cell.length_b   1.000
_cell.length_c   1.000
_cell.angle_alpha   90.00
_cell.angle_beta   90.00
_cell.angle_gamma   90.00
#
_symmetry.space_group_name_H-M   'P 1'
#
loop_
_entity.id
_entity.type
_entity.pdbx_description
1 polymer ?
#
loop_
_entity_poly.entity_id
_entity_poly.type
_entity_poly.pdbx_seq_one_letter_code
_entity_poly.pdbx_strand_id
1 'polypeptide(L)'
;MKWLWVLLVVFILGLQYRLWVGENSLAELWGVKKKLEEQQSINSELQARNDALKAEVSDLKQGLDAIEERARSELGMINENETFYQLVEPHGEAKQ
;
A
#
# COMPACT_ATOMS: atom_id res chain seq x y z
N MET A 1 -49.21 43.33 -15.69
CA MET A 1 -49.03 42.06 -16.44
C MET A 1 -47.62 41.82 -16.96
N LYS A 2 -46.98 42.78 -17.65
CA LYS A 2 -45.60 42.63 -18.20
C LYS A 2 -44.49 42.48 -17.16
N TRP A 3 -44.63 43.07 -15.98
CA TRP A 3 -43.62 42.99 -14.91
C TRP A 3 -43.52 41.62 -14.25
N LEU A 4 -44.61 40.83 -14.24
CA LEU A 4 -44.57 39.47 -13.72
C LEU A 4 -43.63 38.60 -14.57
N TRP A 5 -43.66 38.78 -15.90
CA TRP A 5 -42.75 38.11 -16.82
C TRP A 5 -41.29 38.50 -16.58
N VAL A 6 -41.00 39.78 -16.37
CA VAL A 6 -39.63 40.23 -16.08
C VAL A 6 -39.11 39.61 -14.78
N LEU A 7 -39.92 39.61 -13.72
CA LEU A 7 -39.55 39.02 -12.44
C LEU A 7 -39.30 37.51 -12.56
N LEU A 8 -40.14 36.82 -13.33
CA LEU A 8 -40.02 35.38 -13.55
C LEU A 8 -38.75 35.05 -14.37
N VAL A 9 -38.41 35.86 -15.37
CA VAL A 9 -37.16 35.73 -16.13
C VAL A 9 -35.94 35.96 -15.24
N VAL A 10 -35.95 37.01 -14.39
CA VAL A 10 -34.87 37.27 -13.43
C VAL A 10 -34.70 36.11 -12.46
N PHE A 11 -35.80 35.53 -11.99
CA PHE A 11 -35.77 34.39 -11.08
C PHE A 11 -35.20 33.13 -11.76
N ILE A 12 -35.60 32.86 -13.00
CA ILE A 12 -35.02 31.76 -13.80
C ILE A 12 -33.53 31.98 -14.04
N LEU A 13 -33.11 33.19 -14.43
CA LEU A 13 -31.70 33.50 -14.65
C LEU A 13 -30.87 33.34 -13.37
N GLY A 14 -31.41 33.75 -12.22
CA GLY A 14 -30.77 33.53 -10.92
C GLY A 14 -30.62 32.04 -10.58
N LEU A 15 -31.63 31.22 -10.86
CA LEU A 15 -31.55 29.77 -10.68
C LEU A 15 -30.56 29.11 -11.63
N GLN A 16 -30.52 29.54 -12.90
CA GLN A 16 -29.54 29.06 -13.88
C GLN A 16 -28.11 29.41 -13.44
N TYR A 17 -27.89 30.64 -12.98
CA TYR A 17 -26.59 31.07 -12.45
C TYR A 17 -26.19 30.27 -11.20
N ARG A 18 -27.13 30.03 -10.28
CA ARG A 18 -26.90 29.18 -9.10
C ARG A 18 -26.64 27.72 -9.48
N LEU A 19 -27.19 27.21 -10.56
CA LEU A 19 -26.85 25.86 -11.05
C LEU A 19 -25.44 25.81 -11.65
N TRP A 20 -24.99 26.90 -12.28
CA TRP A 20 -23.66 26.98 -12.87
C TRP A 20 -22.56 27.25 -11.83
N VAL A 21 -22.89 27.94 -10.72
CA VAL A 21 -21.93 28.41 -9.70
C VAL A 21 -22.13 27.76 -8.32
N GLY A 22 -23.25 27.07 -8.08
CA GLY A 22 -23.54 26.37 -6.82
C GLY A 22 -22.75 25.08 -6.66
N GLU A 23 -22.93 24.41 -5.52
CA GLU A 23 -22.18 23.26 -4.95
C GLU A 23 -22.04 21.99 -5.85
N ASN A 24 -22.33 22.08 -7.15
CA ASN A 24 -22.03 21.08 -8.18
C ASN A 24 -21.40 21.72 -9.44
N SER A 25 -20.78 22.89 -9.30
CA SER A 25 -20.17 23.64 -10.40
C SER A 25 -18.96 22.89 -10.95
N LEU A 26 -18.81 22.90 -12.29
CA LEU A 26 -17.64 22.36 -12.99
C LEU A 26 -16.31 22.88 -12.41
N ALA A 27 -16.30 24.05 -11.76
CA ALA A 27 -15.13 24.58 -11.07
C ALA A 27 -14.62 23.68 -9.93
N GLU A 28 -15.52 23.01 -9.19
CA GLU A 28 -15.14 22.14 -8.09
C GLU A 28 -14.55 20.81 -8.59
N LEU A 29 -15.10 20.29 -9.69
CA LEU A 29 -14.55 19.11 -10.38
C LEU A 29 -13.13 19.36 -10.90
N TRP A 30 -12.81 20.56 -11.38
CA TRP A 30 -11.45 20.90 -11.81
C TRP A 30 -10.48 21.03 -10.64
N GLY A 31 -10.93 21.58 -9.50
CA GLY A 31 -10.13 21.66 -8.28
C GLY A 31 -9.83 20.28 -7.68
N VAL A 32 -10.83 19.39 -7.64
CA VAL A 32 -10.69 18.03 -7.11
C VAL A 32 -9.87 17.16 -8.06
N LYS A 33 -10.05 17.28 -9.39
CA LYS A 33 -9.26 16.52 -10.37
C LYS A 33 -7.78 16.86 -10.34
N LYS A 34 -7.43 18.15 -10.18
CA LYS A 34 -6.04 18.58 -10.06
C LYS A 34 -5.35 18.01 -8.81
N LYS A 35 -6.06 17.97 -7.67
CA LYS A 35 -5.55 17.35 -6.44
C LYS A 35 -5.38 15.83 -6.57
N LEU A 36 -6.27 15.18 -7.31
CA LEU A 36 -6.19 13.74 -7.55
C LEU A 36 -4.97 13.37 -8.41
N GLU A 37 -4.69 14.13 -9.47
CA GLU A 37 -3.53 13.91 -10.33
C GLU A 37 -2.19 14.09 -9.57
N GLU A 38 -2.10 15.12 -8.73
CA GLU A 38 -0.90 15.36 -7.91
C GLU A 38 -0.68 14.24 -6.88
N GLN A 39 -1.74 13.82 -6.16
CA GLN A 39 -1.65 12.73 -5.20
C GLN A 39 -1.33 11.39 -5.86
N GLN A 40 -1.85 11.13 -7.05
CA GLN A 40 -1.62 9.87 -7.77
C GLN A 40 -0.16 9.74 -8.21
N SER A 41 0.47 10.85 -8.65
CA SER A 41 1.89 10.88 -8.96
C SER A 41 2.75 10.55 -7.73
N ILE A 42 2.49 11.21 -6.60
CA ILE A 42 3.25 10.99 -5.36
C ILE A 42 3.07 9.56 -4.86
N ASN A 43 1.85 9.03 -4.90
CA ASN A 43 1.56 7.67 -4.47
C ASN A 43 2.31 6.64 -5.34
N SER A 44 2.35 6.84 -6.65
CA SER A 44 3.07 5.96 -7.56
C SER A 44 4.59 5.90 -7.29
N GLU A 45 5.20 7.03 -6.95
CA GLU A 45 6.62 7.10 -6.60
C GLU A 45 6.90 6.39 -5.26
N LEU A 46 6.04 6.60 -4.26
CA LEU A 46 6.15 5.94 -2.96
C LEU A 46 5.96 4.43 -3.07
N GLN A 47 5.02 3.99 -3.90
CA GLN A 47 4.78 2.57 -4.13
C GLN A 47 5.98 1.89 -4.79
N ALA A 48 6.57 2.51 -5.82
CA ALA A 48 7.78 1.99 -6.46
C ALA A 48 8.96 1.86 -5.48
N ARG A 49 9.15 2.84 -4.58
CA ARG A 49 10.17 2.77 -3.53
C ARG A 49 9.88 1.69 -2.50
N ASN A 50 8.62 1.53 -2.10
CA ASN A 50 8.23 0.51 -1.15
C ASN A 50 8.48 -0.90 -1.72
N ASP A 51 8.14 -1.11 -2.98
CA ASP A 51 8.36 -2.38 -3.67
C ASP A 51 9.86 -2.71 -3.77
N ALA A 52 10.70 -1.71 -4.09
CA ALA A 52 12.15 -1.88 -4.10
C ALA A 52 12.72 -2.23 -2.71
N LEU A 53 12.32 -1.50 -1.67
CA LEU A 53 12.74 -1.79 -0.28
C LEU A 53 12.26 -3.16 0.19
N LYS A 54 11.06 -3.57 -0.20
CA LYS A 54 10.51 -4.88 0.15
C LYS A 54 11.28 -6.01 -0.53
N ALA A 55 11.71 -5.81 -1.77
CA ALA A 55 12.58 -6.74 -2.46
C ALA A 55 13.95 -6.84 -1.76
N GLU A 56 14.54 -5.72 -1.38
CA GLU A 56 15.81 -5.68 -0.64
C GLU A 56 15.73 -6.37 0.73
N VAL A 57 14.65 -6.14 1.49
CA VAL A 57 14.40 -6.84 2.76
C VAL A 57 14.23 -8.34 2.53
N SER A 58 13.56 -8.74 1.45
CA SER A 58 13.38 -10.16 1.11
C SER A 58 14.70 -10.83 0.75
N ASP A 59 15.56 -10.16 -0.02
CA ASP A 59 16.87 -10.65 -0.42
C ASP A 59 17.82 -10.78 0.79
N LEU A 60 17.84 -9.76 1.66
CA LEU A 60 18.59 -9.78 2.91
C LEU A 60 18.16 -10.93 3.83
N LYS A 61 16.84 -11.19 3.94
CA LYS A 61 16.34 -12.32 4.74
C LYS A 61 16.76 -13.66 4.15
N GLN A 62 16.61 -13.86 2.84
CA GLN A 62 17.04 -15.10 2.18
C GLN A 62 18.55 -15.31 2.31
N GLY A 63 19.35 -14.25 2.21
CA GLY A 63 20.79 -14.31 2.43
C GLY A 63 21.16 -14.72 3.85
N LEU A 64 20.46 -14.20 4.87
CA LEU A 64 20.67 -14.58 6.27
C LEU A 64 20.24 -16.01 6.55
N ASP A 65 19.08 -16.43 6.04
CA ASP A 65 18.57 -17.80 6.19
C ASP A 65 19.56 -18.81 5.58
N ALA A 66 20.13 -18.51 4.41
CA ALA A 66 21.14 -19.35 3.77
C ALA A 66 22.46 -19.45 4.58
N ILE A 67 22.86 -18.37 5.25
CA ILE A 67 24.04 -18.37 6.13
C ILE A 67 23.76 -19.17 7.40
N GLU A 68 22.57 -19.03 7.99
CA GLU A 68 22.15 -19.73 9.19
C GLU A 68 22.06 -21.25 8.96
N GLU A 69 21.51 -21.68 7.82
CA GLU A 69 21.45 -23.08 7.44
C GLU A 69 22.86 -23.68 7.29
N ARG A 70 23.81 -22.93 6.72
CA ARG A 70 25.21 -23.37 6.63
C ARG A 70 25.89 -23.43 8.00
N ALA A 71 25.64 -22.46 8.88
CA ALA A 71 26.18 -22.47 10.24
C ALA A 71 25.65 -23.66 11.08
N ARG A 72 24.37 -24.00 10.92
CA ARG A 72 23.75 -25.15 11.60
C ARG A 72 24.21 -26.49 11.03
N SER A 73 24.24 -26.63 9.70
CA SER A 73 24.53 -27.92 9.04
C SER A 73 26.03 -28.27 9.03
N GLU A 74 26.91 -27.31 8.74
CA GLU A 74 28.35 -27.56 8.56
C GLU A 74 29.14 -27.36 9.85
N LEU A 75 28.74 -26.37 10.67
CA LEU A 75 29.50 -25.99 11.87
C LEU A 75 28.83 -26.44 13.18
N GLY A 76 27.61 -26.98 13.11
CA GLY A 76 26.84 -27.39 14.30
C GLY A 76 26.57 -26.24 15.27
N MET A 77 26.60 -25.00 14.78
CA MET A 77 26.40 -23.81 15.62
C MET A 77 24.93 -23.69 16.03
N ILE A 78 24.71 -23.43 17.32
CA ILE A 78 23.39 -23.18 17.92
C ILE A 78 23.39 -21.79 18.56
N ASN A 79 22.23 -21.13 18.62
CA ASN A 79 22.15 -19.83 19.28
C ASN A 79 22.35 -19.96 20.80
N GLU A 80 22.84 -18.90 21.46
CA GLU A 80 23.18 -18.90 22.90
C GLU A 80 22.01 -19.31 23.82
N ASN A 81 20.76 -19.18 23.36
CA ASN A 81 19.54 -19.49 24.11
C ASN A 81 18.66 -20.56 23.43
N GLU A 82 19.21 -21.40 22.56
CA GLU A 82 18.46 -22.42 21.81
C GLU A 82 18.72 -23.83 22.34
N THR A 83 17.66 -24.60 22.60
CA THR A 83 17.74 -26.02 22.99
C THR A 83 17.66 -26.91 21.75
N PHE A 84 18.79 -27.47 21.33
CA PHE A 84 18.86 -28.35 20.17
C PHE A 84 18.51 -29.81 20.54
N TYR A 85 17.47 -30.36 19.91
CA TYR A 85 17.07 -31.75 20.05
C TYR A 85 17.46 -32.54 18.80
N GLN A 86 18.48 -33.40 18.90
CA GLN A 86 18.84 -34.33 17.84
C GLN A 86 18.17 -35.68 18.08
N LEU A 87 17.23 -36.06 17.20
CA LEU A 87 16.68 -37.42 17.21
C LEU A 87 17.73 -38.37 16.61
N VAL A 88 18.52 -39.00 17.47
CA VAL A 88 19.30 -40.18 17.10
C VAL A 88 18.37 -41.38 17.14
N GLU A 89 18.21 -42.08 16.01
CA GLU A 89 17.55 -43.38 16.01
C GLU A 89 18.29 -44.28 17.00
N PRO A 90 17.60 -44.91 17.97
CA PRO A 90 18.24 -45.87 18.84
C PRO A 90 18.74 -47.00 17.95
N HIS A 91 20.07 -47.09 17.82
CA HIS A 91 20.71 -48.26 17.22
C HIS A 91 20.27 -49.46 18.05
N GLY A 92 19.31 -50.22 17.52
CA GLY A 92 18.76 -51.39 18.16
C GLY A 92 19.88 -52.40 18.36
N GLU A 93 20.37 -52.50 19.60
CA GLU A 93 21.25 -53.58 20.01
C GLU A 93 20.56 -54.93 19.78
N ALA A 94 21.28 -55.79 19.06
CA ALA A 94 21.32 -57.24 19.18
C ALA A 94 20.01 -58.01 19.46
N LYS A 95 19.54 -58.73 18.45
CA LYS A 95 18.95 -60.07 18.63
C LYS A 95 19.34 -61.04 17.50
N GLN A 96 20.48 -61.73 17.67
CA GLN A 96 20.61 -63.19 17.81
C GLN A 96 22.09 -63.60 17.78
#